data_AF-A0A969GLF5-F1
#
_entry.id   AF-A0A969GLF5-F1
#
_cell.length_a   1.000
_cell.length_b   1.000
_cell.length_c   1.000
_cell.angle_alpha   90.00
_cell.angle_beta   90.00
_cell.angle_gamma   90.00
#
_symmetry.space_group_name_H-M   'P 1'
#
loop_
_entity.id
_entity.type
_entity.pdbx_description
1 polymer ?
#
loop_
_entity_poly.entity_id
_entity_poly.type
_entity_poly.pdbx_seq_one_letter_code
_entity_poly.pdbx_strand_id
1 'polypeptide(L)' 'MEKLKVGDPAPPFQSTTDKGDSVTLADYAGKRVVLYFYPKDDTPGCTIQACSFRDSYAEIKEKNA' A
#
# COMPACT_ATOMS: atom_id res chain seq x y z
N MET A 1 18.22 -1.88 10.18
CA MET A 1 17.09 -1.26 9.46
C MET A 1 16.53 -0.17 10.35
N GLU A 2 16.43 1.04 9.85
CA GLU A 2 15.89 2.17 10.62
C GLU A 2 14.37 2.14 10.55
N LYS A 3 13.71 2.43 11.66
CA LYS A 3 12.24 2.49 11.71
C LYS A 3 11.80 3.80 11.06
N LEU A 4 10.97 3.71 10.02
CA LEU A 4 10.42 4.89 9.34
C LEU A 4 9.66 5.79 10.32
N LYS A 5 9.90 7.10 10.20
CA LYS A 5 9.21 8.15 10.93
C LYS A 5 8.36 8.97 9.97
N VAL A 6 7.39 9.67 10.53
CA VAL A 6 6.54 10.58 9.74
C VAL A 6 7.40 11.70 9.16
N GLY A 7 7.28 11.93 7.86
CA GLY A 7 8.05 12.92 7.12
C GLY A 7 9.29 12.36 6.42
N ASP A 8 9.69 11.12 6.72
CA ASP A 8 10.79 10.48 6.01
C ASP A 8 10.39 10.21 4.55
N PRO A 9 11.31 10.41 3.58
CA PRO A 9 11.10 9.90 2.23
C PRO A 9 10.88 8.39 2.25
N ALA A 10 9.84 7.92 1.55
CA ALA A 10 9.60 6.49 1.40
C ALA A 10 10.81 5.81 0.73
N PRO A 11 11.37 4.73 1.31
CA PRO A 11 12.50 4.02 0.71
C PRO A 11 12.12 3.46 -0.67
N PRO A 12 13.06 3.41 -1.63
CA PRO A 12 12.82 2.71 -2.87
C PRO A 12 12.56 1.23 -2.58
N PHE A 13 11.54 0.68 -3.24
CA PHE A 13 11.29 -0.76 -3.22
C PHE A 13 11.07 -1.25 -4.64
N GLN A 14 11.34 -2.54 -4.82
CA GLN A 14 10.92 -3.32 -5.96
C GLN A 14 10.35 -4.63 -5.42
N SER A 15 9.20 -5.05 -5.95
CA SER A 15 8.58 -6.32 -5.60
C SER A 15 7.98 -6.98 -6.85
N THR A 16 7.52 -8.21 -6.68
CA THR A 16 6.73 -8.93 -7.67
C THR A 16 5.29 -8.95 -7.21
N THR A 17 4.37 -8.69 -8.13
CA THR A 17 2.92 -8.76 -7.89
C THR A 17 2.42 -10.20 -7.90
N ASP A 18 1.16 -10.41 -7.52
CA ASP A 18 0.45 -11.68 -7.64
C ASP A 18 0.37 -12.20 -9.09
N LYS A 19 0.50 -11.32 -10.08
CA LYS A 19 0.52 -11.65 -11.51
C LYS A 19 1.91 -11.96 -12.06
N GLY A 20 2.96 -11.84 -11.24
CA GLY A 20 4.35 -12.03 -11.67
C GLY A 20 5.00 -10.78 -12.27
N ASP A 21 4.28 -9.67 -12.39
CA ASP A 21 4.81 -8.40 -12.88
C ASP A 21 5.69 -7.73 -11.83
N SER A 22 6.72 -6.99 -12.27
CA SER A 22 7.53 -6.16 -11.38
C SER A 22 6.84 -4.83 -11.06
N VAL A 23 6.90 -4.41 -9.80
CA VAL A 23 6.39 -3.13 -9.33
C VAL A 23 7.45 -2.41 -8.50
N THR A 24 7.62 -1.11 -8.73
CA THR A 24 8.54 -0.24 -7.99
C THR A 24 7.82 0.97 -7.43
N LEU A 25 8.42 1.63 -6.42
CA LEU A 25 7.90 2.91 -5.93
C LEU A 25 7.93 3.99 -7.03
N ALA A 26 8.91 3.95 -7.92
CA ALA A 26 9.10 4.94 -8.98
C ALA A 26 7.95 4.94 -10.01
N ASP A 27 7.29 3.79 -10.22
CA ASP A 27 6.14 3.66 -11.12
C ASP A 27 4.94 4.54 -10.70
N TYR A 28 4.92 4.99 -9.45
CA TYR A 28 3.87 5.84 -8.88
C TYR A 28 4.29 7.30 -8.65
N ALA A 29 5.40 7.73 -9.25
CA ALA A 29 5.87 9.12 -9.13
C ALA A 29 4.77 10.14 -9.48
N GLY A 30 4.63 11.17 -8.64
CA GLY A 30 3.62 12.22 -8.82
C GLY A 30 2.20 11.87 -8.36
N LYS A 31 1.97 10.66 -7.84
CA LYS A 31 0.69 10.23 -7.26
C LYS A 31 0.79 10.13 -5.74
N ARG A 32 -0.32 10.34 -5.03
CA ARG A 32 -0.42 9.90 -3.63
C ARG A 32 -0.62 8.38 -3.60
N VAL A 33 0.09 7.70 -2.71
CA VAL A 33 0.13 6.24 -2.64
C VAL A 33 -0.03 5.82 -1.19
N VAL A 34 -1.01 4.95 -0.95
CA VAL A 34 -1.17 4.23 0.31
C VAL A 34 -0.59 2.82 0.13
N LEU A 35 0.52 2.53 0.81
CA LEU A 35 1.12 1.20 0.87
C LEU A 35 0.85 0.58 2.24
N TYR A 36 0.19 -0.58 2.25
CA TYR A 36 -0.19 -1.31 3.46
C TYR A 36 0.40 -2.72 3.42
N PHE A 37 0.97 -3.14 4.54
CA PHE A 37 1.53 -4.48 4.73
C PHE A 37 0.63 -5.27 5.67
N TYR A 38 0.41 -6.55 5.35
CA TYR A 38 -0.33 -7.47 6.19
C TYR A 38 0.47 -8.76 6.40
N PRO A 39 0.38 -9.41 7.57
CA PRO A 39 1.25 -10.52 7.94
C PRO A 39 1.00 -11.81 7.15
N LYS A 40 -0.25 -12.10 6.79
CA LYS A 40 -0.63 -13.32 6.07
C LYS A 40 -2.02 -13.22 5.43
N ASP A 41 -2.16 -13.80 4.25
CA ASP A 41 -3.43 -14.02 3.57
C ASP A 41 -4.41 -14.84 4.43
N ASP A 42 -5.72 -14.67 4.18
CA ASP A 42 -6.82 -15.46 4.74
C ASP A 42 -6.89 -15.53 6.27
N THR A 43 -6.27 -14.56 6.95
CA THR A 43 -6.44 -14.40 8.40
C THR A 43 -7.62 -13.46 8.70
N PRO A 44 -8.44 -13.75 9.73
CA PRO A 44 -9.69 -13.01 9.97
C PRO A 44 -9.49 -11.49 10.10
N GLY A 45 -8.40 -11.07 10.75
CA GLY A 45 -8.08 -9.64 10.91
C GLY A 45 -7.69 -8.94 9.61
N CYS A 46 -6.88 -9.58 8.76
CA CYS A 46 -6.42 -8.98 7.50
C CYS A 46 -7.55 -8.85 6.48
N THR A 47 -8.48 -9.81 6.47
CA THR A 47 -9.65 -9.78 5.59
C THR A 47 -10.54 -8.57 5.88
N ILE A 48 -10.76 -8.25 7.17
CA ILE A 48 -11.55 -7.08 7.58
C ILE A 48 -10.87 -5.79 7.14
N GLN A 49 -9.55 -5.67 7.33
CA GLN A 49 -8.79 -4.48 6.95
C GLN A 49 -8.80 -4.25 5.43
N ALA A 50 -8.57 -5.31 4.64
CA ALA A 50 -8.62 -5.24 3.18
C ALA A 50 -10.02 -4.86 2.68
N CYS A 51 -11.08 -5.44 3.25
CA CYS A 51 -12.46 -5.06 2.93
C CYS A 51 -12.74 -3.60 3.25
N SER A 52 -12.29 -3.10 4.41
CA SER A 52 -12.48 -1.69 4.79
C SER A 52 -11.81 -0.72 3.80
N PHE A 53 -10.61 -1.03 3.34
CA PHE A 53 -9.93 -0.23 2.31
C PHE A 53 -10.68 -0.25 0.98
N ARG A 54 -11.14 -1.43 0.55
CA ARG A 54 -11.94 -1.59 -0.68
C ARG A 54 -13.22 -0.76 -0.61
N ASP A 55 -13.97 -0.89 0.48
CA ASP A 55 -15.29 -0.26 0.64
C ASP A 55 -15.18 1.27 0.77
N SER A 56 -14.06 1.77 1.31
CA SER A 56 -13.78 3.20 1.46
C SER A 56 -13.01 3.80 0.27
N TYR A 57 -12.71 3.02 -0.78
CA TYR A 57 -11.80 3.44 -1.85
C TYR A 57 -12.25 4.72 -2.56
N ALA A 58 -13.55 4.91 -2.77
CA ALA A 58 -14.09 6.12 -3.39
C ALA A 58 -13.81 7.37 -2.55
N GLU A 59 -14.01 7.28 -1.23
CA GLU A 59 -13.75 8.39 -0.29
C GLU A 59 -12.25 8.69 -0.19
N ILE A 60 -11.41 7.65 -0.13
CA ILE A 60 -9.95 7.79 -0.12
C ILE A 60 -9.49 8.53 -1.39
N LYS A 61 -10.03 8.15 -2.55
CA LYS A 61 -9.72 8.76 -3.84
C LYS A 61 -10.19 10.21 -3.91
N GLU A 62 -11.37 10.54 -3.38
CA GLU A 62 -11.88 11.92 -3.33
C GLU A 62 -10.98 12.83 -2.50
N LYS A 63 -10.44 12.31 -1.39
CA LYS A 63 -9.48 13.03 -0.54
C LYS A 63 -8.09 13.15 -1.17
N ASN A 64 -7.89 12.58 -2.36
CA ASN A 64 -6.61 12.44 -3.05
C ASN A 64 -5.56 11.82 -2.11
N ALA A 65 -5.97 10.92 -1.22
CA ALA A 65 -5.09 10.27 -0.24
C ALA A 65 -4.31 9.11 -0.86
#